data_AF-A0A7C7N8W7-F1
#
_entry.id   AF-A0A7C7N8W7-F1
#
_cell.length_a   1.000
_cell.length_b   1.000
_cell.length_c   1.000
_cell.angle_alpha   90.00
_cell.angle_beta   90.00
_cell.angle_gamma   90.00
#
_symmetry.space_group_name_H-M   'P 1'
#
loop_
_entity.id
_entity.type
_entity.pdbx_description
1 polymer ?
#
loop_
_entity_poly.entity_id
_entity_poly.type
_entity_poly.pdbx_seq_one_letter_code
_entity_poly.pdbx_strand_id
1 'polypeptide(L)'
;LSPAFFIGRWSVGNAGDLINIKVRTIQYVTMEYLSETEKQYVNDALLVAGNYKQTSDGDEVPPETWPVTPVWTSVWLMEELYQFGYTSIDTAFYHADYQVEINPLIDSSWTAGVGIINYRGWGNSHGWHKPEFYIDDINDLNHGWKLPVVMSFVCNTGDFGADVPPQVGPPKCFGEELITKGTPAIPKGAAAMIGPSDLDTDTRFNNVMCGAMWDEFLEGRESELGPALFAGKQALIKEFPELTGTDDVVEFYHHIYGILGDPSLSVWLQTPEIMIADIENNSILNSSFVTTTVTDENLKPLADVVGALLYNGNLIAKGLSNHEGVLNIDFENVPVGATLELYLNKAQFIQKHISLTFSGDDGAEPNDHYVQKIERDSEYNFYDSESGHDLAPVYEWIEINEIGTNLNLVDDSHIKDVSIGFDFQYYGESYNALTVGSNGWASFLPCLDGNNDGDCRVINHFFNNSIGFPIGPYGLLAPFFDDLDDNGGTLPFDVYFWTNSIDTLIVQWDNVSNGQDDEFCPNCVKETFQLILDGGDISESGDGAIIFQYKEIHDIDDHGCT
;
A
#
# COMPACT_ATOMS: atom_id res chain seq x y z
N LEU A 1 11.72 9.57 15.02
CA LEU A 1 10.76 8.54 14.55
C LEU A 1 9.29 8.82 14.93
N SER A 2 8.98 9.67 15.93
CA SER A 2 7.59 10.02 16.30
C SER A 2 7.32 11.53 16.15
N PRO A 3 7.17 12.04 14.91
CA PRO A 3 6.89 13.45 14.68
C PRO A 3 5.53 13.84 15.30
N ALA A 4 5.44 15.04 15.85
CA ALA A 4 4.20 15.56 16.43
C ALA A 4 3.18 16.03 15.37
N PHE A 5 3.61 16.16 14.11
CA PHE A 5 2.81 16.69 13.01
C PHE A 5 3.14 15.95 11.72
N PHE A 6 2.13 15.79 10.86
CA PHE A 6 2.36 15.46 9.45
C PHE A 6 2.81 16.72 8.71
N ILE A 7 3.82 16.58 7.85
CA ILE A 7 4.48 17.71 7.20
C ILE A 7 4.39 17.53 5.68
N GLY A 8 3.92 18.57 5.01
CA GLY A 8 4.05 18.73 3.57
C GLY A 8 4.55 20.14 3.25
N ARG A 9 5.05 20.32 2.02
CA ARG A 9 5.67 21.56 1.57
C ARG A 9 5.01 22.03 0.29
N TRP A 10 4.44 23.23 0.35
CA TRP A 10 4.20 24.04 -0.85
C TRP A 10 5.49 24.78 -1.18
N SER A 11 6.26 24.25 -2.14
CA SER A 11 7.52 24.90 -2.54
C SER A 11 7.24 26.08 -3.47
N VAL A 12 7.55 27.28 -3.00
CA VAL A 12 7.15 28.54 -3.64
C VAL A 12 8.39 29.39 -3.89
N GLY A 13 8.82 29.50 -5.15
CA GLY A 13 9.89 30.41 -5.56
C GLY A 13 9.37 31.80 -5.93
N ASN A 14 8.09 31.91 -6.32
CA ASN A 14 7.47 33.17 -6.71
C ASN A 14 5.94 33.17 -6.49
N ALA A 15 5.28 34.32 -6.62
CA ALA A 15 3.84 34.44 -6.41
C ALA A 15 2.99 33.58 -7.37
N GLY A 16 3.48 33.29 -8.58
CA GLY A 16 2.84 32.40 -9.55
C GLY A 16 2.79 30.96 -9.06
N ASP A 17 3.89 30.47 -8.47
CA ASP A 17 3.95 29.12 -7.88
C ASP A 17 2.88 28.96 -6.79
N LEU A 18 2.76 29.94 -5.88
CA LEU A 18 1.75 29.91 -4.81
C LEU A 18 0.32 29.84 -5.36
N ILE A 19 0.03 30.62 -6.41
CA ILE A 19 -1.30 30.61 -7.04
C ILE A 19 -1.54 29.26 -7.74
N ASN A 20 -0.54 28.74 -8.45
CA ASN A 20 -0.61 27.46 -9.15
C ASN A 20 -0.87 26.30 -8.18
N ILE A 21 -0.18 26.26 -7.04
CA ILE A 21 -0.37 25.23 -6.01
C ILE A 21 -1.75 25.41 -5.35
N LYS A 22 -2.09 26.63 -4.92
CA LYS A 22 -3.37 26.87 -4.23
C LYS A 22 -4.58 26.47 -5.08
N VAL A 23 -4.63 26.89 -6.35
CA VAL A 23 -5.78 26.62 -7.22
C VAL A 23 -5.88 25.13 -7.54
N ARG A 24 -4.75 24.45 -7.79
CA ARG A 24 -4.77 23.00 -8.06
C ARG A 24 -5.20 22.17 -6.84
N THR A 25 -4.74 22.51 -5.64
CA THR A 25 -5.15 21.80 -4.43
C THR A 25 -6.65 21.96 -4.20
N ILE A 26 -7.18 23.19 -4.33
CA ILE A 26 -8.63 23.43 -4.19
C ILE A 26 -9.40 22.63 -5.24
N GLN A 27 -9.01 22.70 -6.52
CA GLN A 27 -9.74 22.04 -7.60
C GLN A 27 -9.59 20.53 -7.63
N TYR A 28 -8.49 19.98 -7.08
CA TYR A 28 -8.37 18.54 -6.87
C TYR A 28 -9.43 18.06 -5.86
N VAL A 29 -9.65 18.81 -4.78
CA VAL A 29 -10.64 18.45 -3.75
C VAL A 29 -12.07 18.75 -4.20
N THR A 30 -12.33 19.88 -4.85
CA THR A 30 -13.70 20.28 -5.23
C THR A 30 -14.16 19.68 -6.56
N MET A 31 -13.23 19.36 -7.46
CA MET A 31 -13.48 18.84 -8.81
C MET A 31 -14.49 19.69 -9.64
N GLU A 32 -14.64 20.98 -9.35
CA GLU A 32 -15.67 21.85 -9.96
C GLU A 32 -15.40 22.16 -11.43
N TYR A 33 -14.15 22.04 -11.87
CA TYR A 33 -13.74 22.25 -13.26
C TYR A 33 -13.79 20.98 -14.12
N LEU A 34 -14.29 19.87 -13.57
CA LEU A 34 -14.49 18.61 -14.29
C LEU A 34 -15.99 18.32 -14.41
N SER A 35 -16.43 17.91 -15.60
CA SER A 35 -17.75 17.31 -15.75
C SER A 35 -17.84 15.96 -15.03
N GLU A 36 -19.05 15.46 -14.75
CA GLU A 36 -19.23 14.15 -14.09
C GLU A 36 -18.55 12.99 -14.84
N THR A 37 -18.49 13.05 -16.17
CA THR A 37 -17.75 12.06 -16.97
C THR A 37 -16.24 12.25 -16.82
N GLU A 38 -15.75 13.49 -16.80
CA GLU A 38 -14.31 13.73 -16.64
C GLU A 38 -13.79 13.36 -15.27
N LYS A 39 -14.61 13.46 -14.20
CA LYS A 39 -14.23 13.01 -12.85
C LYS A 39 -13.85 11.54 -12.78
N GLN A 40 -14.31 10.71 -13.72
CA GLN A 40 -14.02 9.27 -13.77
C GLN A 40 -12.53 8.96 -14.02
N TYR A 41 -11.71 9.94 -14.41
CA TYR A 41 -10.26 9.76 -14.60
C TYR A 41 -9.54 9.21 -13.35
N VAL A 42 -10.13 9.40 -12.15
CA VAL A 42 -9.55 8.86 -10.92
C VAL A 42 -9.70 7.33 -10.79
N ASN A 43 -10.55 6.71 -11.62
CA ASN A 43 -10.67 5.25 -11.72
C ASN A 43 -9.55 4.62 -12.56
N ASP A 44 -8.71 5.44 -13.19
CA ASP A 44 -7.58 5.00 -14.00
C ASP A 44 -6.28 5.23 -13.22
N ALA A 45 -5.34 4.29 -13.33
CA ALA A 45 -4.02 4.36 -12.69
C ALA A 45 -2.90 4.16 -13.71
N LEU A 46 -1.72 4.73 -13.42
CA LEU A 46 -0.50 4.46 -14.16
C LEU A 46 0.57 3.93 -13.20
N LEU A 47 1.05 2.72 -13.46
CA LEU A 47 2.14 2.09 -12.73
C LEU A 47 3.39 2.06 -13.59
N VAL A 48 4.44 2.73 -13.12
CA VAL A 48 5.71 2.84 -13.82
C VAL A 48 6.78 2.13 -12.98
N ALA A 49 7.60 1.29 -13.59
CA ALA A 49 8.65 0.61 -12.83
C ALA A 49 9.90 0.28 -13.64
N GLY A 50 11.06 0.34 -13.00
CA GLY A 50 12.34 0.01 -13.60
C GLY A 50 13.21 -0.89 -12.74
N ASN A 51 13.46 -2.10 -13.22
CA ASN A 51 14.52 -2.97 -12.74
C ASN A 51 15.82 -2.52 -13.41
N TYR A 52 16.65 -1.78 -12.68
CA TYR A 52 17.91 -1.27 -13.20
C TYR A 52 18.88 -1.00 -12.05
N LYS A 53 20.17 -1.26 -12.28
CA LYS A 53 21.25 -0.79 -11.41
C LYS A 53 22.51 -0.49 -12.22
N GLN A 54 23.38 0.31 -11.63
CA GLN A 54 24.74 0.56 -12.11
C GLN A 54 25.71 0.32 -10.95
N THR A 55 27.00 0.21 -11.26
CA THR A 55 28.05 0.26 -10.22
C THR A 55 28.10 1.65 -9.58
N SER A 56 28.74 1.77 -8.41
CA SER A 56 28.96 3.06 -7.74
C SER A 56 29.74 4.06 -8.58
N ASP A 57 30.56 3.57 -9.52
CA ASP A 57 31.35 4.40 -10.44
C ASP A 57 30.56 4.79 -11.71
N GLY A 58 29.30 4.35 -11.83
CA GLY A 58 28.40 4.65 -12.94
C GLY A 58 28.48 3.68 -14.12
N ASP A 59 29.30 2.63 -14.04
CA ASP A 59 29.38 1.61 -15.09
C ASP A 59 28.13 0.74 -15.09
N GLU A 60 27.63 0.43 -16.29
CA GLU A 60 26.52 -0.51 -16.49
C GLU A 60 26.91 -1.93 -16.04
N VAL A 61 25.93 -2.64 -15.47
CA VAL A 61 26.07 -4.05 -15.11
C VAL A 61 25.11 -4.91 -15.93
N PRO A 62 25.41 -6.20 -16.12
CA PRO A 62 24.56 -7.09 -16.91
C PRO A 62 23.10 -7.15 -16.40
N PRO A 63 22.09 -7.17 -17.27
CA PRO A 63 20.67 -7.15 -16.88
C PRO A 63 20.22 -8.26 -15.94
N GLU A 64 20.83 -9.44 -16.04
CA GLU A 64 20.61 -10.58 -15.15
C GLU A 64 20.97 -10.30 -13.68
N THR A 65 21.70 -9.21 -13.42
CA THR A 65 22.07 -8.78 -12.05
C THR A 65 21.20 -7.64 -11.53
N TRP A 66 20.28 -7.10 -12.33
CA TRP A 66 19.44 -5.98 -11.91
C TRP A 66 18.46 -6.40 -10.81
N PRO A 67 18.13 -5.50 -9.86
CA PRO A 67 17.13 -5.80 -8.85
C PRO A 67 15.77 -6.00 -9.53
N VAL A 68 15.04 -7.04 -9.13
CA VAL A 68 13.74 -7.39 -9.73
C VAL A 68 12.53 -6.78 -9.01
N THR A 69 12.73 -6.39 -7.75
CA THR A 69 11.65 -5.98 -6.83
C THR A 69 10.93 -4.68 -7.18
N PRO A 70 11.50 -3.69 -7.91
CA PRO A 70 10.75 -2.51 -8.34
C PRO A 70 9.53 -2.86 -9.21
N VAL A 71 9.72 -3.72 -10.21
CA VAL A 71 8.62 -4.19 -11.07
C VAL A 71 7.68 -5.10 -10.27
N TRP A 72 8.20 -6.01 -9.45
CA TRP A 72 7.34 -6.90 -8.66
C TRP A 72 6.43 -6.16 -7.67
N THR A 73 6.96 -5.17 -6.94
CA THR A 73 6.14 -4.33 -6.05
C THR A 73 5.05 -3.59 -6.83
N SER A 74 5.32 -3.23 -8.09
CA SER A 74 4.33 -2.57 -8.94
C SER A 74 3.31 -3.55 -9.52
N VAL A 75 3.68 -4.82 -9.73
CA VAL A 75 2.74 -5.89 -10.10
C VAL A 75 1.83 -6.23 -8.92
N TRP A 76 2.38 -6.37 -7.71
CA TRP A 76 1.60 -6.52 -6.48
C TRP A 76 0.55 -5.39 -6.34
N LEU A 77 0.99 -4.13 -6.46
CA LEU A 77 0.07 -2.99 -6.39
C LEU A 77 -0.98 -3.02 -7.51
N MET A 78 -0.64 -3.51 -8.70
CA MET A 78 -1.58 -3.65 -9.80
C MET A 78 -2.72 -4.60 -9.44
N GLU A 79 -2.38 -5.77 -8.90
CA GLU A 79 -3.36 -6.78 -8.48
C GLU A 79 -4.26 -6.27 -7.35
N GLU A 80 -3.65 -5.60 -6.37
CA GLU A 80 -4.34 -4.90 -5.27
C GLU A 80 -5.33 -3.83 -5.76
N LEU A 81 -4.91 -2.98 -6.71
CA LEU A 81 -5.79 -1.98 -7.30
C LEU A 81 -6.96 -2.61 -8.07
N TYR A 82 -6.71 -3.69 -8.81
CA TYR A 82 -7.79 -4.44 -9.47
C TYR A 82 -8.76 -5.04 -8.44
N GLN A 83 -8.25 -5.64 -7.36
CA GLN A 83 -9.06 -6.19 -6.27
C GLN A 83 -9.88 -5.10 -5.57
N PHE A 84 -9.32 -3.90 -5.41
CA PHE A 84 -10.01 -2.72 -4.89
C PHE A 84 -11.11 -2.21 -5.83
N GLY A 85 -11.04 -2.54 -7.12
CA GLY A 85 -12.09 -2.26 -8.11
C GLY A 85 -11.69 -1.32 -9.24
N TYR A 86 -10.40 -1.07 -9.46
CA TYR A 86 -9.94 -0.44 -10.70
C TYR A 86 -10.25 -1.34 -11.90
N THR A 87 -10.56 -0.75 -13.05
CA THR A 87 -10.85 -1.52 -14.29
C THR A 87 -9.86 -1.26 -15.41
N SER A 88 -8.96 -0.30 -15.21
CA SER A 88 -8.03 0.20 -16.23
C SER A 88 -6.77 0.71 -15.53
N ILE A 89 -5.67 -0.03 -15.73
CA ILE A 89 -4.37 0.30 -15.16
C ILE A 89 -3.36 0.19 -16.30
N ASP A 90 -2.75 1.32 -16.66
CA ASP A 90 -1.66 1.35 -17.62
C ASP A 90 -0.34 1.02 -16.92
N THR A 91 0.50 0.19 -17.54
CA THR A 91 1.80 -0.21 -16.97
C THR A 91 2.95 0.12 -17.91
N ALA A 92 3.93 0.88 -17.42
CA ALA A 92 5.17 1.18 -18.14
C ALA A 92 6.38 0.59 -17.39
N PHE A 93 6.69 -0.67 -17.69
CA PHE A 93 7.80 -1.38 -17.05
C PHE A 93 9.08 -1.36 -17.89
N TYR A 94 10.22 -1.45 -17.21
CA TYR A 94 11.55 -1.65 -17.78
C TYR A 94 12.26 -2.75 -16.98
N HIS A 95 12.71 -3.81 -17.64
CA HIS A 95 13.45 -4.92 -17.02
C HIS A 95 14.30 -5.66 -18.05
N ALA A 96 15.04 -6.69 -17.62
CA ALA A 96 16.02 -7.40 -18.46
C ALA A 96 15.47 -7.84 -19.83
N ASP A 97 14.23 -8.34 -19.88
CA ASP A 97 13.58 -8.81 -21.11
C ASP A 97 12.80 -7.73 -21.88
N TYR A 98 12.62 -6.54 -21.29
CA TYR A 98 11.85 -5.44 -21.88
C TYR A 98 12.48 -4.09 -21.55
N GLN A 99 13.36 -3.63 -22.44
CA GLN A 99 14.23 -2.46 -22.21
C GLN A 99 13.81 -1.24 -23.04
N VAL A 100 12.51 -0.89 -23.02
CA VAL A 100 12.01 0.32 -23.70
C VAL A 100 12.32 1.54 -22.83
N GLU A 101 13.38 2.27 -23.17
CA GLU A 101 13.86 3.42 -22.38
C GLU A 101 12.86 4.58 -22.37
N ILE A 102 12.41 5.02 -23.54
CA ILE A 102 11.37 6.04 -23.68
C ILE A 102 10.06 5.32 -23.95
N ASN A 103 9.26 5.16 -22.90
CA ASN A 103 7.97 4.49 -23.02
C ASN A 103 6.86 5.53 -23.27
N PRO A 104 6.27 5.59 -24.47
CA PRO A 104 5.27 6.61 -24.81
C PRO A 104 3.98 6.47 -23.97
N LEU A 105 3.77 5.31 -23.33
CA LEU A 105 2.60 5.10 -22.47
C LEU A 105 2.58 6.07 -21.30
N ILE A 106 3.75 6.46 -20.76
CA ILE A 106 3.82 7.41 -19.65
C ILE A 106 3.16 8.74 -20.02
N ASP A 107 3.56 9.33 -21.15
CA ASP A 107 2.99 10.60 -21.63
C ASP A 107 1.52 10.45 -22.04
N SER A 108 1.18 9.38 -22.78
CA SER A 108 -0.18 9.21 -23.29
C SER A 108 -1.20 8.95 -22.18
N SER A 109 -0.87 8.13 -21.19
CA SER A 109 -1.75 7.80 -20.07
C SER A 109 -1.89 9.00 -19.13
N TRP A 110 -0.79 9.67 -18.80
CA TRP A 110 -0.83 10.88 -17.98
C TRP A 110 -1.63 12.00 -18.67
N THR A 111 -1.47 12.18 -19.99
CA THR A 111 -2.24 13.17 -20.77
C THR A 111 -3.72 12.78 -20.89
N ALA A 112 -4.06 11.50 -20.99
CA ALA A 112 -5.46 11.04 -20.98
C ALA A 112 -6.16 11.35 -19.64
N GLY A 113 -5.38 11.26 -18.55
CA GLY A 113 -5.76 11.56 -17.18
C GLY A 113 -5.90 10.28 -16.35
N VAL A 114 -5.12 10.20 -15.29
CA VAL A 114 -5.12 9.12 -14.28
C VAL A 114 -5.22 9.74 -12.88
N GLY A 115 -5.82 9.04 -11.92
CA GLY A 115 -5.97 9.53 -10.55
C GLY A 115 -4.70 9.40 -9.71
N ILE A 116 -3.95 8.33 -9.97
CA ILE A 116 -2.72 8.00 -9.26
C ILE A 116 -1.63 7.61 -10.25
N ILE A 117 -0.39 7.92 -9.88
CA ILE A 117 0.81 7.41 -10.56
C ILE A 117 1.77 6.90 -9.51
N ASN A 118 2.15 5.62 -9.58
CA ASN A 118 3.16 5.05 -8.70
C ASN A 118 4.42 4.70 -9.52
N TYR A 119 5.58 5.16 -9.04
CA TYR A 119 6.87 4.84 -9.64
C TYR A 119 7.82 4.15 -8.66
N ARG A 120 8.42 3.04 -9.12
CA ARG A 120 9.51 2.30 -8.45
C ARG A 120 10.69 2.11 -9.40
N GLY A 121 11.91 2.22 -8.90
CA GLY A 121 13.12 2.02 -9.72
C GLY A 121 14.16 3.12 -9.45
N TRP A 122 14.65 3.73 -10.52
CA TRP A 122 15.74 4.71 -10.46
C TRP A 122 15.30 6.12 -10.88
N GLY A 123 15.70 7.12 -10.10
CA GLY A 123 15.36 8.52 -10.30
C GLY A 123 16.47 9.45 -9.84
N ASN A 124 16.35 10.73 -10.18
CA ASN A 124 17.11 11.80 -9.54
C ASN A 124 16.28 13.10 -9.51
N SER A 125 16.92 14.22 -9.18
CA SER A 125 16.24 15.52 -9.10
C SER A 125 15.67 16.03 -10.43
N HIS A 126 16.04 15.43 -11.56
CA HIS A 126 15.47 15.74 -12.88
C HIS A 126 14.26 14.87 -13.26
N GLY A 127 14.08 13.70 -12.63
CA GLY A 127 12.99 12.77 -12.93
C GLY A 127 13.40 11.29 -12.90
N TRP A 128 12.64 10.49 -13.65
CA TRP A 128 12.77 9.03 -13.73
C TRP A 128 13.64 8.63 -14.91
N HIS A 129 14.47 7.60 -14.72
CA HIS A 129 15.45 7.19 -15.74
C HIS A 129 15.11 5.89 -16.46
N LYS A 130 14.37 4.96 -15.84
CA LYS A 130 14.03 3.67 -16.46
C LYS A 130 12.61 3.24 -16.06
N PRO A 131 11.63 3.34 -16.98
CA PRO A 131 11.67 4.15 -18.20
C PRO A 131 11.83 5.66 -17.91
N GLU A 132 12.25 6.42 -18.91
CA GLU A 132 12.58 7.85 -18.82
C GLU A 132 11.34 8.74 -18.78
N PHE A 133 11.31 9.68 -17.82
CA PHE A 133 10.35 10.80 -17.78
C PHE A 133 10.91 11.92 -16.89
N TYR A 134 11.12 13.10 -17.47
CA TYR A 134 11.86 14.21 -16.85
C TYR A 134 11.03 15.50 -16.78
N ILE A 135 11.58 16.50 -16.07
CA ILE A 135 11.05 17.87 -15.96
C ILE A 135 10.61 18.45 -17.31
N ASP A 136 11.39 18.20 -18.37
CA ASP A 136 11.11 18.74 -19.70
C ASP A 136 9.84 18.12 -20.32
N ASP A 137 9.55 16.85 -20.05
CA ASP A 137 8.36 16.14 -20.56
C ASP A 137 7.06 16.66 -19.92
N ILE A 138 7.13 17.21 -18.69
CA ILE A 138 5.98 17.86 -18.02
C ILE A 138 5.47 19.05 -18.84
N ASN A 139 6.31 19.67 -19.69
CA ASN A 139 5.88 20.74 -20.59
C ASN A 139 4.85 20.27 -21.62
N ASP A 140 4.87 19.01 -22.00
CA ASP A 140 4.07 18.48 -23.10
C ASP A 140 2.74 17.91 -22.63
N LEU A 141 2.62 17.56 -21.33
CA LEU A 141 1.38 17.11 -20.71
C LEU A 141 0.20 18.06 -20.98
N ASN A 142 -0.95 17.50 -21.36
CA ASN A 142 -2.15 18.27 -21.66
C ASN A 142 -3.45 17.58 -21.17
N HIS A 143 -3.50 17.32 -19.86
CA HIS A 143 -4.59 16.59 -19.18
C HIS A 143 -5.70 17.50 -18.58
N GLY A 144 -5.56 18.82 -18.69
CA GLY A 144 -6.52 19.78 -18.13
C GLY A 144 -6.52 19.75 -16.59
N TRP A 145 -7.66 19.49 -15.97
CA TRP A 145 -7.82 19.40 -14.51
C TRP A 145 -7.74 17.97 -13.97
N LYS A 146 -7.40 16.99 -14.82
CA LYS A 146 -7.23 15.59 -14.45
C LYS A 146 -5.86 15.36 -13.81
N LEU A 147 -5.69 15.92 -12.61
CA LEU A 147 -4.42 15.94 -11.90
C LEU A 147 -4.24 14.69 -11.04
N PRO A 148 -3.21 13.86 -11.26
CA PRO A 148 -2.94 12.75 -10.38
C PRO A 148 -2.28 13.19 -9.07
N VAL A 149 -2.22 12.26 -8.12
CA VAL A 149 -1.18 12.25 -7.08
C VAL A 149 -0.05 11.31 -7.52
N VAL A 150 1.20 11.74 -7.35
CA VAL A 150 2.39 10.98 -7.77
C VAL A 150 3.12 10.40 -6.56
N MET A 151 3.25 9.09 -6.51
CA MET A 151 3.99 8.34 -5.50
C MET A 151 5.32 7.90 -6.11
N SER A 152 6.37 8.68 -5.88
CA SER A 152 7.71 8.45 -6.45
C SER A 152 8.65 7.88 -5.39
N PHE A 153 8.55 6.57 -5.16
CA PHE A 153 9.47 5.86 -4.28
C PHE A 153 10.71 5.49 -5.08
N VAL A 154 11.69 6.39 -5.16
CA VAL A 154 12.98 6.23 -5.87
C VAL A 154 14.00 7.19 -5.28
N CYS A 155 15.11 7.49 -5.96
CA CYS A 155 16.09 8.45 -5.50
C CYS A 155 15.79 9.90 -5.92
N ASN A 156 16.09 10.86 -5.05
CA ASN A 156 16.23 12.31 -5.24
C ASN A 156 15.11 13.11 -5.93
N THR A 157 13.96 12.52 -6.23
CA THR A 157 12.91 13.19 -7.01
C THR A 157 12.21 14.34 -6.25
N GLY A 158 12.33 14.38 -4.93
CA GLY A 158 11.77 15.41 -4.03
C GLY A 158 12.80 16.38 -3.44
N ASP A 159 14.03 16.43 -3.99
CA ASP A 159 15.13 17.27 -3.51
C ASP A 159 14.92 18.76 -3.83
N PHE A 160 14.10 19.44 -3.04
CA PHE A 160 13.87 20.90 -3.12
C PHE A 160 15.10 21.74 -2.73
N GLY A 161 16.26 21.12 -2.51
CA GLY A 161 17.56 21.76 -2.34
C GLY A 161 18.54 21.46 -3.48
N ALA A 162 18.07 20.85 -4.58
CA ALA A 162 18.92 20.33 -5.64
C ALA A 162 19.82 21.38 -6.33
N ASP A 163 19.45 22.66 -6.29
CA ASP A 163 20.21 23.77 -6.87
C ASP A 163 21.17 24.47 -5.87
N VAL A 164 21.19 24.02 -4.61
CA VAL A 164 22.03 24.59 -3.57
C VAL A 164 23.41 23.90 -3.59
N PRO A 165 24.54 24.64 -3.59
CA PRO A 165 25.86 24.01 -3.54
C PRO A 165 26.06 23.14 -2.29
N PRO A 166 26.71 21.96 -2.38
CA PRO A 166 27.49 21.45 -3.52
C PRO A 166 26.69 20.74 -4.62
N GLN A 167 25.36 20.61 -4.49
CA GLN A 167 24.52 19.98 -5.49
C GLN A 167 24.51 20.80 -6.80
N VAL A 168 24.27 20.12 -7.92
CA VAL A 168 24.27 20.69 -9.29
C VAL A 168 23.00 20.32 -10.06
N GLY A 169 21.89 20.16 -9.33
CA GLY A 169 20.59 19.83 -9.88
C GLY A 169 19.86 21.02 -10.51
N PRO A 170 18.60 20.79 -10.93
CA PRO A 170 17.79 21.81 -11.57
C PRO A 170 17.29 22.85 -10.54
N PRO A 171 16.94 24.09 -10.97
CA PRO A 171 16.41 25.14 -10.08
C PRO A 171 15.11 24.77 -9.35
N LYS A 172 14.36 23.83 -9.92
CA LYS A 172 13.24 23.15 -9.29
C LYS A 172 13.45 21.68 -9.52
N CYS A 173 13.41 20.87 -8.47
CA CYS A 173 13.47 19.42 -8.67
C CYS A 173 12.19 18.91 -9.34
N PHE A 174 12.23 17.65 -9.76
CA PHE A 174 11.13 16.98 -10.44
C PHE A 174 9.78 17.18 -9.71
N GLY A 175 9.75 16.95 -8.40
CA GLY A 175 8.53 17.14 -7.63
C GLY A 175 8.07 18.59 -7.48
N GLU A 176 8.99 19.55 -7.38
CA GLU A 176 8.63 20.96 -7.38
C GLU A 176 8.03 21.39 -8.73
N GLU A 177 8.60 20.89 -9.82
CA GLU A 177 8.06 21.13 -11.15
C GLU A 177 6.67 20.52 -11.30
N LEU A 178 6.47 19.27 -10.88
CA LEU A 178 5.18 18.58 -10.94
C LEU A 178 4.05 19.37 -10.27
N ILE A 179 4.30 19.99 -9.11
CA ILE A 179 3.27 20.74 -8.37
C ILE A 179 3.18 22.23 -8.74
N THR A 180 4.08 22.76 -9.58
CA THR A 180 4.06 24.18 -9.98
C THR A 180 3.87 24.42 -11.47
N LYS A 181 4.04 23.41 -12.33
CA LYS A 181 4.01 23.57 -13.78
C LYS A 181 2.63 23.98 -14.31
N GLY A 182 2.64 24.76 -15.39
CA GLY A 182 1.43 25.25 -16.06
C GLY A 182 0.95 26.58 -15.49
N THR A 183 -0.35 26.81 -15.56
CA THR A 183 -1.01 28.05 -15.10
C THR A 183 -2.25 27.72 -14.29
N PRO A 184 -2.84 28.69 -13.57
CA PRO A 184 -4.07 28.44 -12.80
C PRO A 184 -5.30 28.10 -13.67
N ALA A 185 -5.21 28.25 -14.99
CA ALA A 185 -6.27 27.88 -15.93
C ALA A 185 -5.98 26.58 -16.69
N ILE A 186 -4.70 26.22 -16.81
CA ILE A 186 -4.20 25.04 -17.54
C ILE A 186 -3.05 24.47 -16.70
N PRO A 187 -3.34 23.77 -15.60
CA PRO A 187 -2.29 23.19 -14.77
C PRO A 187 -1.64 22.01 -15.51
N LYS A 188 -0.41 21.68 -15.13
CA LYS A 188 0.34 20.51 -15.62
C LYS A 188 1.02 19.80 -14.46
N GLY A 189 1.39 18.55 -14.67
CA GLY A 189 1.97 17.69 -13.63
C GLY A 189 0.91 17.10 -12.72
N ALA A 190 1.02 17.34 -11.41
CA ALA A 190 0.29 16.65 -10.36
C ALA A 190 -0.33 17.62 -9.33
N ALA A 191 -1.29 17.11 -8.55
CA ALA A 191 -1.86 17.82 -7.40
C ALA A 191 -0.91 17.83 -6.19
N ALA A 192 -0.26 16.69 -5.95
CA ALA A 192 0.75 16.49 -4.92
C ALA A 192 1.70 15.36 -5.33
N MET A 193 2.84 15.29 -4.66
CA MET A 193 3.82 14.22 -4.85
C MET A 193 4.45 13.79 -3.54
N ILE A 194 4.68 12.48 -3.41
CA ILE A 194 5.62 11.90 -2.45
C ILE A 194 6.93 11.61 -3.15
N GLY A 195 8.05 12.00 -2.53
CA GLY A 195 9.38 11.62 -3.00
C GLY A 195 10.47 12.01 -2.00
N PRO A 196 11.67 11.40 -2.12
CA PRO A 196 12.75 11.70 -1.20
C PRO A 196 13.64 12.84 -1.66
N SER A 197 14.28 13.49 -0.70
CA SER A 197 15.26 14.55 -0.90
C SER A 197 16.70 14.06 -1.07
N ASP A 198 16.94 12.74 -1.07
CA ASP A 198 18.29 12.17 -1.10
C ASP A 198 18.48 11.23 -2.30
N LEU A 199 19.71 11.18 -2.84
CA LEU A 199 20.07 10.40 -4.02
C LEU A 199 20.35 8.93 -3.69
N ASP A 200 20.75 8.61 -2.48
CA ASP A 200 21.21 7.27 -2.11
C ASP A 200 20.13 6.53 -1.32
N THR A 201 19.02 6.23 -2.00
CA THR A 201 17.97 5.33 -1.47
C THR A 201 18.13 3.90 -1.99
N ASP A 202 17.57 2.95 -1.27
CA ASP A 202 17.70 1.51 -1.50
C ASP A 202 16.31 0.92 -1.76
N THR A 203 16.23 0.01 -2.72
CA THR A 203 14.99 -0.68 -3.07
C THR A 203 14.34 -1.39 -1.89
N ARG A 204 15.13 -1.96 -0.97
CA ARG A 204 14.68 -2.72 0.20
C ARG A 204 13.74 -1.90 1.09
N PHE A 205 14.18 -0.73 1.54
CA PHE A 205 13.36 0.13 2.43
C PHE A 205 12.24 0.82 1.67
N ASN A 206 12.49 1.19 0.41
CA ASN A 206 11.48 1.83 -0.41
C ASN A 206 10.29 0.91 -0.70
N ASN A 207 10.52 -0.40 -0.90
CA ASN A 207 9.44 -1.38 -1.08
C ASN A 207 8.54 -1.42 0.15
N VAL A 208 9.13 -1.52 1.35
CA VAL A 208 8.37 -1.56 2.61
C VAL A 208 7.50 -0.32 2.79
N MET A 209 8.06 0.87 2.61
CA MET A 209 7.26 2.10 2.74
C MET A 209 6.15 2.19 1.68
N CYS A 210 6.44 1.77 0.44
CA CYS A 210 5.47 1.77 -0.65
C CYS A 210 4.31 0.81 -0.35
N GLY A 211 4.61 -0.43 0.03
CA GLY A 211 3.60 -1.44 0.35
C GLY A 211 2.73 -1.04 1.52
N ALA A 212 3.32 -0.67 2.65
CA ALA A 212 2.57 -0.28 3.83
C ALA A 212 1.72 0.98 3.59
N MET A 213 2.20 1.97 2.83
CA MET A 213 1.40 3.15 2.51
C MET A 213 0.20 2.80 1.63
N TRP A 214 0.39 1.96 0.60
CA TRP A 214 -0.71 1.55 -0.27
C TRP A 214 -1.74 0.68 0.47
N ASP A 215 -1.29 -0.21 1.35
CA ASP A 215 -2.14 -0.99 2.21
C ASP A 215 -3.05 -0.11 3.10
N GLU A 216 -2.52 0.98 3.70
CA GLU A 216 -3.37 1.93 4.44
C GLU A 216 -4.48 2.57 3.58
N PHE A 217 -4.14 2.90 2.32
CA PHE A 217 -5.09 3.51 1.38
C PHE A 217 -6.18 2.53 0.95
N LEU A 218 -5.79 1.31 0.55
CA LEU A 218 -6.68 0.32 -0.03
C LEU A 218 -7.59 -0.33 1.03
N GLU A 219 -7.12 -0.45 2.27
CA GLU A 219 -7.91 -0.93 3.40
C GLU A 219 -8.78 0.17 4.03
N GLY A 220 -8.71 1.40 3.50
CA GLY A 220 -9.51 2.54 3.96
C GLY A 220 -9.19 2.99 5.39
N ARG A 221 -7.99 2.66 5.89
CA ARG A 221 -7.52 3.05 7.23
C ARG A 221 -7.02 4.48 7.24
N GLU A 222 -6.36 4.91 6.16
CA GLU A 222 -5.97 6.29 5.93
C GLU A 222 -6.36 6.74 4.53
N SER A 223 -6.73 8.01 4.37
CA SER A 223 -7.06 8.59 3.06
C SER A 223 -6.18 9.79 2.71
N GLU A 224 -5.53 10.40 3.70
CA GLU A 224 -4.70 11.59 3.55
C GLU A 224 -3.24 11.22 3.31
N LEU A 225 -2.53 11.98 2.48
CA LEU A 225 -1.13 11.71 2.13
C LEU A 225 -0.17 11.68 3.32
N GLY A 226 -0.35 12.60 4.27
CA GLY A 226 0.50 12.74 5.45
C GLY A 226 0.48 11.51 6.34
N PRO A 227 -0.69 11.13 6.87
CA PRO A 227 -0.87 9.90 7.65
C PRO A 227 -0.41 8.63 6.92
N ALA A 228 -0.78 8.45 5.65
CA ALA A 228 -0.42 7.26 4.89
C ALA A 228 1.11 7.15 4.68
N LEU A 229 1.78 8.23 4.26
CA LEU A 229 3.25 8.22 4.15
C LEU A 229 3.91 7.95 5.50
N PHE A 230 3.34 8.48 6.58
CA PHE A 230 3.86 8.24 7.92
C PHE A 230 3.72 6.78 8.33
N ALA A 231 2.60 6.12 8.05
CA ALA A 231 2.44 4.68 8.27
C ALA A 231 3.50 3.87 7.50
N GLY A 232 3.74 4.22 6.23
CA GLY A 232 4.83 3.64 5.44
C GLY A 232 6.20 3.80 6.11
N LYS A 233 6.51 4.98 6.66
CA LYS A 233 7.74 5.20 7.43
C LYS A 233 7.79 4.38 8.73
N GLN A 234 6.68 4.29 9.45
CA GLN A 234 6.60 3.49 10.69
C GLN A 234 6.80 2.00 10.42
N ALA A 235 6.39 1.49 9.25
CA ALA A 235 6.64 0.10 8.88
C ALA A 235 8.13 -0.25 8.92
N LEU A 236 9.03 0.67 8.59
CA LEU A 236 10.48 0.44 8.69
C LEU A 236 10.95 0.11 10.11
N ILE A 237 10.26 0.59 11.15
CA ILE A 237 10.58 0.27 12.55
C ILE A 237 10.25 -1.19 12.85
N LYS A 238 9.14 -1.69 12.26
CA LYS A 238 8.69 -3.07 12.43
C LYS A 238 9.56 -4.04 11.62
N GLU A 239 9.85 -3.68 10.38
CA GLU A 239 10.57 -4.54 9.43
C GLU A 239 12.10 -4.50 9.61
N PHE A 240 12.65 -3.45 10.23
CA PHE A 240 14.10 -3.30 10.46
C PHE A 240 14.41 -2.77 11.87
N PRO A 241 13.98 -3.45 12.95
CA PRO A 241 14.12 -2.97 14.32
C PRO A 241 15.58 -2.73 14.73
N GLU A 242 16.52 -3.49 14.17
CA GLU A 242 17.96 -3.38 14.38
C GLU A 242 18.57 -2.11 13.78
N LEU A 243 17.90 -1.50 12.79
CA LEU A 243 18.33 -0.28 12.09
C LEU A 243 17.64 0.99 12.62
N THR A 244 17.05 0.93 13.82
CA THR A 244 16.29 2.04 14.45
C THR A 244 17.14 2.98 15.30
N GLY A 245 18.47 2.81 15.28
CA GLY A 245 19.42 3.63 16.02
C GLY A 245 19.40 5.12 15.63
N THR A 246 20.02 5.96 16.46
CA THR A 246 20.26 7.36 16.11
C THR A 246 21.28 7.44 14.97
N ASP A 247 21.00 8.30 14.00
CA ASP A 247 21.75 8.45 12.74
C ASP A 247 21.79 7.17 11.88
N ASP A 248 20.85 6.25 12.11
CA ASP A 248 20.74 4.98 11.39
C ASP A 248 19.72 5.05 10.25
N VAL A 249 19.59 3.97 9.49
CA VAL A 249 18.82 3.91 8.24
C VAL A 249 17.35 4.27 8.46
N VAL A 250 16.69 3.74 9.49
CA VAL A 250 15.27 4.04 9.71
C VAL A 250 15.07 5.53 9.99
N GLU A 251 15.95 6.16 10.78
CA GLU A 251 15.90 7.60 11.03
C GLU A 251 16.13 8.39 9.74
N PHE A 252 17.13 8.01 8.95
CA PHE A 252 17.40 8.61 7.63
C PHE A 252 16.15 8.63 6.74
N TYR A 253 15.48 7.49 6.56
CA TYR A 253 14.26 7.40 5.74
C TYR A 253 13.09 8.24 6.27
N HIS A 254 12.98 8.41 7.60
CA HIS A 254 11.98 9.31 8.17
C HIS A 254 12.23 10.77 7.84
N HIS A 255 13.50 11.16 7.61
CA HIS A 255 13.89 12.52 7.27
C HIS A 255 13.80 12.83 5.77
N ILE A 256 14.17 11.89 4.91
CA ILE A 256 14.33 12.18 3.48
C ILE A 256 13.03 12.10 2.68
N TYR A 257 12.10 11.20 3.01
CA TYR A 257 10.83 11.09 2.31
C TYR A 257 9.88 12.21 2.75
N GLY A 258 9.34 12.98 1.80
CA GLY A 258 8.45 14.09 2.09
C GLY A 258 7.32 14.24 1.09
N ILE A 259 6.36 15.09 1.44
CA ILE A 259 5.25 15.49 0.58
C ILE A 259 5.54 16.87 0.01
N LEU A 260 5.60 16.96 -1.31
CA LEU A 260 5.50 18.21 -2.05
C LEU A 260 4.03 18.41 -2.43
N GLY A 261 3.35 19.31 -1.72
CA GLY A 261 1.90 19.44 -1.75
C GLY A 261 1.30 19.62 -0.36
N ASP A 262 -0.02 19.49 -0.29
CA ASP A 262 -0.79 19.54 0.97
C ASP A 262 -0.78 18.15 1.62
N PRO A 263 -0.26 17.99 2.86
CA PRO A 263 -0.23 16.68 3.53
C PRO A 263 -1.61 16.21 3.99
N SER A 264 -2.61 17.10 4.07
CA SER A 264 -4.01 16.76 4.42
C SER A 264 -4.87 16.47 3.19
N LEU A 265 -4.27 16.44 1.99
CA LEU A 265 -4.98 16.10 0.77
C LEU A 265 -5.40 14.62 0.83
N SER A 266 -6.72 14.40 0.87
CA SER A 266 -7.29 13.06 0.70
C SER A 266 -7.14 12.62 -0.75
N VAL A 267 -6.55 11.45 -0.99
CA VAL A 267 -6.33 10.90 -2.32
C VAL A 267 -7.63 10.31 -2.87
N TRP A 268 -7.97 10.64 -4.12
CA TRP A 268 -9.06 9.98 -4.83
C TRP A 268 -8.57 8.67 -5.45
N LEU A 269 -9.14 7.54 -4.99
CA LEU A 269 -8.87 6.21 -5.55
C LEU A 269 -9.97 5.76 -6.53
N GLN A 270 -11.17 6.28 -6.37
CA GLN A 270 -12.29 6.03 -7.28
C GLN A 270 -13.14 7.30 -7.42
N THR A 271 -14.04 7.28 -8.40
CA THR A 271 -14.96 8.38 -8.66
C THR A 271 -15.70 8.71 -7.36
N PRO A 272 -15.68 9.98 -6.92
CA PRO A 272 -16.25 10.32 -5.63
C PRO A 272 -17.77 10.16 -5.64
N GLU A 273 -18.29 9.62 -4.55
CA GLU A 273 -19.71 9.45 -4.30
C GLU A 273 -20.33 10.73 -3.73
N ILE A 274 -21.66 10.74 -3.57
CA ILE A 274 -22.41 11.88 -3.06
C ILE A 274 -22.94 11.57 -1.66
N MET A 275 -22.69 12.49 -0.71
CA MET A 275 -23.31 12.46 0.61
C MET A 275 -24.72 13.08 0.58
N ILE A 276 -25.63 12.46 1.32
CA ILE A 276 -26.97 12.97 1.62
C ILE A 276 -27.08 13.19 3.12
N ALA A 277 -27.59 14.35 3.53
CA ALA A 277 -27.86 14.68 4.91
C ALA A 277 -29.35 14.99 5.08
N ASP A 278 -30.02 14.36 6.04
CA ASP A 278 -31.45 14.55 6.28
C ASP A 278 -31.83 16.01 6.59
N ILE A 279 -30.92 16.78 7.18
CA ILE A 279 -31.05 18.20 7.49
C ILE A 279 -31.24 19.08 6.24
N GLU A 280 -30.89 18.58 5.05
CA GLU A 280 -31.15 19.27 3.78
C GLU A 280 -32.65 19.56 3.57
N ASN A 281 -33.52 18.73 4.16
CA ASN A 281 -34.97 18.92 4.09
C ASN A 281 -35.49 19.96 5.09
N ASN A 282 -34.68 20.38 6.07
CA ASN A 282 -35.04 21.37 7.08
C ASN A 282 -33.85 22.26 7.43
N SER A 283 -33.67 23.33 6.66
CA SER A 283 -32.58 24.29 6.84
C SER A 283 -32.78 25.29 7.99
N ILE A 284 -33.82 25.15 8.82
CA ILE A 284 -34.08 26.03 9.95
C ILE A 284 -33.73 25.31 11.25
N LEU A 285 -32.78 25.88 12.00
CA LEU A 285 -32.39 25.41 13.32
C LEU A 285 -33.23 26.13 14.39
N ASN A 286 -33.87 25.36 15.26
CA ASN A 286 -34.59 25.86 16.45
C ASN A 286 -33.86 25.50 17.76
N SER A 287 -32.64 24.97 17.66
CA SER A 287 -31.78 24.56 18.77
C SER A 287 -30.35 25.05 18.51
N SER A 288 -29.54 25.19 19.56
CA SER A 288 -28.13 25.58 19.48
C SER A 288 -27.19 24.43 19.07
N PHE A 289 -27.71 23.40 18.39
CA PHE A 289 -26.93 22.29 17.87
C PHE A 289 -27.47 21.84 16.51
N VAL A 290 -26.63 21.15 15.75
CA VAL A 290 -26.98 20.44 14.53
C VAL A 290 -26.97 18.95 14.86
N THR A 291 -28.09 18.26 14.60
CA THR A 291 -28.14 16.80 14.52
C THR A 291 -28.60 16.42 13.13
N THR A 292 -27.81 15.62 12.43
CA THR A 292 -28.15 15.12 11.10
C THR A 292 -27.66 13.70 10.92
N THR A 293 -28.44 12.90 10.19
CA THR A 293 -28.01 11.58 9.71
C THR A 293 -27.43 11.75 8.31
N VAL A 294 -26.19 11.30 8.12
CA VAL A 294 -25.49 11.34 6.84
C VAL A 294 -25.43 9.94 6.24
N THR A 295 -25.85 9.81 4.99
CA THR A 295 -25.82 8.55 4.23
C THR A 295 -25.17 8.74 2.86
N ASP A 296 -24.82 7.64 2.20
CA ASP A 296 -24.60 7.62 0.75
C ASP A 296 -25.95 7.69 -0.01
N GLU A 297 -25.89 7.60 -1.35
CA GLU A 297 -27.07 7.59 -2.21
C GLU A 297 -27.94 6.33 -2.07
N ASN A 298 -27.38 5.25 -1.53
CA ASN A 298 -28.06 3.98 -1.28
C ASN A 298 -28.65 3.87 0.13
N LEU A 299 -28.65 4.98 0.89
CA LEU A 299 -29.12 5.06 2.28
C LEU A 299 -28.27 4.26 3.28
N LYS A 300 -27.03 3.91 2.93
CA LYS A 300 -26.06 3.34 3.88
C LYS A 300 -25.54 4.47 4.78
N PRO A 301 -25.60 4.32 6.11
CA PRO A 301 -25.03 5.30 7.01
C PRO A 301 -23.52 5.46 6.84
N LEU A 302 -23.03 6.69 6.94
CA LEU A 302 -21.61 7.01 6.77
C LEU A 302 -20.97 7.40 8.10
N ALA A 303 -20.06 6.56 8.59
CA ALA A 303 -19.20 6.87 9.73
C ALA A 303 -18.09 7.86 9.36
N ASP A 304 -17.56 8.56 10.36
CA ASP A 304 -16.37 9.41 10.25
C ASP A 304 -16.50 10.58 9.25
N VAL A 305 -17.74 11.02 8.99
CA VAL A 305 -18.00 12.26 8.26
C VAL A 305 -17.66 13.43 9.15
N VAL A 306 -16.71 14.26 8.71
CA VAL A 306 -16.30 15.48 9.41
C VAL A 306 -17.27 16.60 9.04
N GLY A 307 -18.06 17.02 10.03
CA GLY A 307 -18.90 18.20 9.93
C GLY A 307 -18.20 19.44 10.47
N ALA A 308 -18.15 20.50 9.66
CA ALA A 308 -17.57 21.79 10.01
C ALA A 308 -18.63 22.90 9.87
N LEU A 309 -18.97 23.54 10.98
CA LEU A 309 -19.98 24.59 11.03
C LEU A 309 -19.31 25.96 11.09
N LEU A 310 -19.58 26.80 10.09
CA LEU A 310 -18.98 28.13 9.96
C LEU A 310 -20.03 29.23 10.17
N TYR A 311 -19.58 30.33 10.78
CA TYR A 311 -20.32 31.58 10.87
C TYR A 311 -19.41 32.76 10.50
N ASN A 312 -19.88 33.59 9.56
CA ASN A 312 -19.08 34.70 8.99
C ASN A 312 -17.68 34.26 8.50
N GLY A 313 -17.60 33.06 7.93
CA GLY A 313 -16.34 32.47 7.44
C GLY A 313 -15.41 31.91 8.51
N ASN A 314 -15.80 31.94 9.79
CA ASN A 314 -15.01 31.35 10.89
C ASN A 314 -15.61 30.00 11.28
N LEU A 315 -14.76 28.99 11.46
CA LEU A 315 -15.16 27.72 12.07
C LEU A 315 -15.57 27.97 13.52
N ILE A 316 -16.84 27.69 13.86
CA ILE A 316 -17.38 27.88 15.21
C ILE A 316 -17.58 26.57 15.96
N ALA A 317 -17.84 25.48 15.24
CA ALA A 317 -18.05 24.16 15.82
C ALA A 317 -17.74 23.06 14.79
N LYS A 318 -17.48 21.85 15.28
CA LYS A 318 -17.22 20.67 14.45
C LYS A 318 -17.73 19.40 15.13
N GLY A 319 -17.95 18.36 14.34
CA GLY A 319 -18.37 17.05 14.82
C GLY A 319 -17.92 15.94 13.87
N LEU A 320 -18.06 14.71 14.32
CA LEU A 320 -17.76 13.50 13.56
C LEU A 320 -18.98 12.59 13.59
N SER A 321 -19.41 12.05 12.45
CA SER A 321 -20.51 11.10 12.43
C SER A 321 -20.08 9.74 13.02
N ASN A 322 -21.01 9.09 13.72
CA ASN A 322 -20.79 7.75 14.25
C ASN A 322 -21.11 6.65 13.21
N HIS A 323 -21.01 5.37 13.59
CA HIS A 323 -21.32 4.23 12.70
C HIS A 323 -22.77 4.16 12.18
N GLU A 324 -23.72 4.87 12.80
CA GLU A 324 -25.10 5.01 12.33
C GLU A 324 -25.29 6.26 11.45
N GLY A 325 -24.20 6.94 11.08
CA GLY A 325 -24.23 8.16 10.27
C GLY A 325 -24.69 9.41 11.04
N VAL A 326 -24.92 9.31 12.34
CA VAL A 326 -25.42 10.44 13.15
C VAL A 326 -24.28 11.38 13.48
N LEU A 327 -24.38 12.62 13.00
CA LEU A 327 -23.46 13.73 13.26
C LEU A 327 -24.14 14.73 14.19
N ASN A 328 -23.49 15.00 15.32
CA ASN A 328 -23.89 16.02 16.29
C ASN A 328 -22.84 17.13 16.34
N ILE A 329 -23.27 18.39 16.26
CA ILE A 329 -22.41 19.58 16.38
C ILE A 329 -23.11 20.58 17.30
N ASP A 330 -22.57 20.77 18.49
CA ASP A 330 -23.05 21.78 19.43
C ASP A 330 -22.33 23.12 19.21
N PHE A 331 -23.05 24.24 19.31
CA PHE A 331 -22.50 25.58 19.09
C PHE A 331 -23.11 26.62 20.02
N GLU A 332 -22.33 27.65 20.33
CA GLU A 332 -22.76 28.73 21.21
C GLU A 332 -22.56 30.11 20.58
N ASN A 333 -23.16 31.13 21.18
CA ASN A 333 -22.92 32.55 20.87
C ASN A 333 -23.28 32.98 19.43
N VAL A 334 -24.23 32.28 18.80
CA VAL A 334 -24.78 32.64 17.48
C VAL A 334 -26.08 33.45 17.66
N PRO A 335 -26.23 34.63 17.02
CA PRO A 335 -27.45 35.42 17.14
C PRO A 335 -28.60 34.85 16.30
N VAL A 336 -29.83 34.97 16.81
CA VAL A 336 -31.05 34.63 16.06
C VAL A 336 -31.11 35.40 14.73
N GLY A 337 -31.44 34.69 13.66
CA GLY A 337 -31.43 35.18 12.28
C GLY A 337 -30.09 35.02 11.56
N ALA A 338 -29.06 34.45 12.22
CA ALA A 338 -27.79 34.15 11.57
C ALA A 338 -27.92 33.04 10.52
N THR A 339 -27.15 33.18 9.44
CA THR A 339 -26.89 32.11 8.48
C THR A 339 -25.59 31.40 8.86
N LEU A 340 -25.66 30.08 8.97
CA LEU A 340 -24.55 29.19 9.26
C LEU A 340 -24.27 28.33 8.03
N GLU A 341 -22.99 28.09 7.75
CA GLU A 341 -22.56 27.26 6.62
C GLU A 341 -22.01 25.94 7.16
N LEU A 342 -22.71 24.84 6.90
CA LEU A 342 -22.29 23.49 7.28
C LEU A 342 -21.59 22.83 6.08
N TYR A 343 -20.36 22.39 6.31
CA TYR A 343 -19.60 21.58 5.36
C TYR A 343 -19.47 20.16 5.88
N LEU A 344 -19.77 19.17 5.05
CA LEU A 344 -19.56 17.75 5.35
C LEU A 344 -18.44 17.22 4.45
N ASN A 345 -17.46 16.56 5.06
CA ASN A 345 -16.28 16.04 4.38
C ASN A 345 -16.07 14.58 4.77
N LYS A 346 -15.81 13.73 3.77
CA LYS A 346 -15.37 12.35 3.93
C LYS A 346 -14.58 11.97 2.69
N ALA A 347 -13.48 11.22 2.86
CA ALA A 347 -12.73 10.68 1.73
C ALA A 347 -13.63 9.84 0.82
N GLN A 348 -13.36 9.83 -0.48
CA GLN A 348 -14.21 9.20 -1.51
C GLN A 348 -15.63 9.81 -1.66
N PHE A 349 -15.94 10.95 -1.02
CA PHE A 349 -17.19 11.69 -1.25
C PHE A 349 -16.96 13.16 -1.60
N ILE A 350 -17.74 13.70 -2.54
CA ILE A 350 -17.76 15.14 -2.83
C ILE A 350 -18.18 15.92 -1.58
N GLN A 351 -17.42 16.97 -1.23
CA GLN A 351 -17.75 17.86 -0.12
C GLN A 351 -19.17 18.39 -0.27
N LYS A 352 -19.97 18.24 0.78
CA LYS A 352 -21.33 18.77 0.84
C LYS A 352 -21.33 20.14 1.50
N HIS A 353 -22.05 21.09 0.93
CA HIS A 353 -22.27 22.42 1.51
C HIS A 353 -23.77 22.66 1.73
N ILE A 354 -24.14 23.02 2.96
CA ILE A 354 -25.53 23.25 3.39
C ILE A 354 -25.62 24.57 4.14
N SER A 355 -26.52 25.46 3.71
CA SER A 355 -26.78 26.74 4.39
C SER A 355 -27.96 26.59 5.35
N LEU A 356 -27.73 26.91 6.63
CA LEU A 356 -28.68 26.77 7.74
C LEU A 356 -29.03 28.14 8.32
N THR A 357 -30.28 28.34 8.72
CA THR A 357 -30.73 29.57 9.39
C THR A 357 -31.05 29.29 10.86
N PHE A 358 -30.36 29.97 11.77
CA PHE A 358 -30.62 29.85 13.21
C PHE A 358 -31.80 30.75 13.62
N SER A 359 -32.88 30.16 14.11
CA SER A 359 -34.13 30.86 14.43
C SER A 359 -34.39 31.05 15.93
N GLY A 360 -33.58 30.42 16.77
CA GLY A 360 -33.74 30.42 18.21
C GLY A 360 -33.21 29.12 18.80
N ASP A 361 -33.07 29.11 20.11
CA ASP A 361 -32.79 27.91 20.89
C ASP A 361 -34.02 27.60 21.75
N ASP A 362 -34.57 26.40 21.57
CA ASP A 362 -35.75 25.89 22.28
C ASP A 362 -35.40 25.18 23.60
N GLY A 363 -34.11 25.08 23.94
CA GLY A 363 -33.61 24.45 25.14
C GLY A 363 -33.53 22.92 25.05
N ALA A 364 -33.62 22.36 23.84
CA ALA A 364 -33.26 20.97 23.62
C ALA A 364 -31.75 20.76 23.80
N GLU A 365 -31.37 19.56 24.22
CA GLU A 365 -29.97 19.15 24.35
C GLU A 365 -29.65 18.15 23.22
N PRO A 366 -28.40 18.13 22.72
CA PRO A 366 -27.99 17.15 21.73
C PRO A 366 -28.12 15.73 22.30
N ASN A 367 -28.71 14.83 21.52
CA ASN A 367 -28.87 13.43 21.92
C ASN A 367 -27.55 12.70 21.64
N ASP A 368 -26.81 12.40 22.71
CA ASP A 368 -25.52 11.69 22.60
C ASP A 368 -25.79 10.20 22.38
N HIS A 369 -25.81 9.79 21.11
CA HIS A 369 -25.90 8.38 20.75
C HIS A 369 -24.57 7.71 21.09
N TYR A 370 -24.45 7.23 22.33
CA TYR A 370 -23.32 6.44 22.81
C TYR A 370 -23.23 5.15 21.98
N VAL A 371 -22.20 5.04 21.16
CA VAL A 371 -21.94 3.84 20.36
C VAL A 371 -20.97 2.96 21.14
N GLN A 372 -21.36 1.70 21.38
CA GLN A 372 -20.42 0.70 21.87
C GLN A 372 -19.31 0.51 20.84
N LYS A 373 -18.06 0.64 21.29
CA LYS A 373 -16.90 0.21 20.53
C LYS A 373 -17.12 -1.27 20.17
N ILE A 374 -17.11 -1.60 18.88
CA ILE A 374 -17.12 -3.00 18.44
C ILE A 374 -15.83 -3.62 18.98
N GLU A 375 -15.94 -4.59 19.87
CA GLU A 375 -14.81 -5.45 20.26
C GLU A 375 -14.37 -6.22 19.01
N ARG A 376 -13.13 -5.97 18.57
CA ARG A 376 -12.47 -6.82 17.57
C ARG A 376 -11.90 -8.02 18.32
N ASP A 377 -12.74 -9.00 18.64
CA ASP A 377 -12.28 -10.30 19.11
C ASP A 377 -12.11 -11.22 17.90
N SER A 378 -10.92 -11.16 17.31
CA SER A 378 -10.36 -12.29 16.58
C SER A 378 -9.14 -12.72 17.39
N GLU A 379 -9.31 -13.71 18.28
CA GLU A 379 -8.18 -14.33 18.98
C GLU A 379 -7.55 -15.38 18.07
N TYR A 380 -6.32 -15.14 17.63
CA TYR A 380 -5.49 -16.13 16.94
C TYR A 380 -4.70 -16.90 18.00
N ASN A 381 -4.74 -18.23 17.92
CA ASN A 381 -4.01 -19.10 18.83
C ASN A 381 -2.93 -19.87 18.07
N PHE A 382 -1.70 -19.86 18.59
CA PHE A 382 -0.63 -20.76 18.16
C PHE A 382 -0.09 -21.48 19.39
N TYR A 383 0.24 -22.77 19.22
CA TYR A 383 0.79 -23.59 20.28
C TYR A 383 2.03 -24.29 19.76
N ASP A 384 3.17 -24.07 20.41
CA ASP A 384 4.36 -24.86 20.16
C ASP A 384 4.36 -26.13 21.04
N SER A 385 5.18 -27.11 20.68
CA SER A 385 5.25 -28.41 21.39
C SER A 385 5.73 -28.31 22.85
N GLU A 386 6.35 -27.20 23.24
CA GLU A 386 6.84 -26.92 24.59
C GLU A 386 5.89 -25.99 25.39
N SER A 387 4.83 -25.46 24.76
CA SER A 387 3.87 -24.54 25.38
C SER A 387 3.16 -25.11 26.63
N GLY A 388 3.08 -26.43 26.74
CA GLY A 388 2.33 -27.12 27.80
C GLY A 388 0.81 -26.95 27.69
N HIS A 389 0.31 -26.44 26.56
CA HIS A 389 -1.12 -26.32 26.27
C HIS A 389 -1.73 -27.67 25.87
N ASP A 390 -3.02 -27.88 26.14
CA ASP A 390 -3.71 -29.13 25.79
C ASP A 390 -3.79 -29.37 24.27
N LEU A 391 -3.66 -28.30 23.47
CA LEU A 391 -3.59 -28.31 22.00
C LEU A 391 -2.14 -28.24 21.46
N ALA A 392 -1.12 -28.40 22.31
CA ALA A 392 0.26 -28.41 21.87
C ALA A 392 0.49 -29.59 20.90
N PRO A 393 1.09 -29.36 19.71
CA PRO A 393 1.34 -30.43 18.75
C PRO A 393 2.40 -31.41 19.29
N VAL A 394 2.23 -32.70 18.98
CA VAL A 394 3.24 -33.72 19.26
C VAL A 394 4.17 -33.84 18.07
N TYR A 395 5.49 -33.72 18.30
CA TYR A 395 6.47 -33.94 17.25
C TYR A 395 6.45 -35.40 16.77
N GLU A 396 6.09 -35.61 15.51
CA GLU A 396 6.04 -36.91 14.84
C GLU A 396 6.45 -36.75 13.37
N TRP A 397 7.76 -36.85 13.11
CA TRP A 397 8.30 -36.69 11.76
C TRP A 397 7.76 -37.74 10.79
N ILE A 398 7.32 -37.31 9.62
CA ILE A 398 6.79 -38.17 8.56
C ILE A 398 7.75 -38.05 7.37
N GLU A 399 8.55 -39.09 7.14
CA GLU A 399 9.52 -39.08 6.04
C GLU A 399 8.82 -39.32 4.70
N ILE A 400 8.81 -38.31 3.81
CA ILE A 400 8.17 -38.40 2.49
C ILE A 400 9.16 -38.42 1.33
N ASN A 401 10.47 -38.27 1.53
CA ASN A 401 11.45 -38.30 0.43
C ASN A 401 11.51 -39.64 -0.34
N GLU A 402 11.01 -40.74 0.24
CA GLU A 402 10.91 -42.05 -0.42
C GLU A 402 9.54 -42.31 -1.10
N ILE A 403 8.49 -41.61 -0.69
CA ILE A 403 7.10 -41.89 -1.11
C ILE A 403 6.40 -40.72 -1.82
N GLY A 404 6.90 -39.50 -1.62
CA GLY A 404 6.44 -38.27 -2.21
C GLY A 404 6.99 -38.05 -3.61
N THR A 405 6.43 -37.06 -4.29
CA THR A 405 6.91 -36.60 -5.61
C THR A 405 7.76 -35.35 -5.40
N ASN A 406 8.99 -35.35 -5.92
CA ASN A 406 9.81 -34.14 -5.93
C ASN A 406 9.21 -33.12 -6.92
N LEU A 407 9.00 -31.89 -6.46
CA LEU A 407 8.40 -30.79 -7.21
C LEU A 407 9.35 -30.18 -8.25
N ASN A 408 10.64 -30.50 -8.19
CA ASN A 408 11.73 -30.01 -9.04
C ASN A 408 11.82 -28.47 -9.04
N LEU A 409 11.68 -27.89 -7.85
CA LEU A 409 11.96 -26.48 -7.62
C LEU A 409 13.46 -26.24 -7.70
N VAL A 410 13.81 -25.05 -8.15
CA VAL A 410 15.16 -24.48 -8.12
C VAL A 410 15.13 -23.19 -7.30
N ASP A 411 16.30 -22.58 -7.12
CA ASP A 411 16.42 -21.26 -6.53
C ASP A 411 15.38 -20.25 -7.09
N ASP A 412 14.79 -19.47 -6.20
CA ASP A 412 13.82 -18.43 -6.52
C ASP A 412 12.62 -18.87 -7.40
N SER A 413 12.18 -20.12 -7.23
CA SER A 413 11.10 -20.70 -8.05
C SER A 413 9.88 -21.14 -7.23
N HIS A 414 8.78 -21.41 -7.93
CA HIS A 414 7.56 -21.94 -7.34
C HIS A 414 6.89 -22.92 -8.30
N ILE A 415 6.05 -23.79 -7.75
CA ILE A 415 5.07 -24.55 -8.50
C ILE A 415 3.66 -24.14 -8.07
N LYS A 416 2.88 -23.68 -9.04
CA LYS A 416 1.55 -23.12 -8.82
C LYS A 416 0.48 -24.21 -8.88
N ASP A 417 -0.55 -24.06 -8.04
CA ASP A 417 -1.79 -24.85 -8.07
C ASP A 417 -1.60 -26.38 -8.00
N VAL A 418 -0.68 -26.85 -7.14
CA VAL A 418 -0.54 -28.29 -6.87
C VAL A 418 -1.78 -28.81 -6.18
N SER A 419 -2.43 -29.83 -6.74
CA SER A 419 -3.70 -30.34 -6.19
C SER A 419 -3.52 -30.92 -4.79
N ILE A 420 -4.30 -30.41 -3.82
CA ILE A 420 -4.32 -30.87 -2.43
C ILE A 420 -4.88 -32.31 -2.34
N GLY A 421 -5.79 -32.66 -3.25
CA GLY A 421 -6.45 -33.96 -3.31
C GLY A 421 -7.72 -34.06 -2.46
N PHE A 422 -8.02 -33.04 -1.67
CA PHE A 422 -9.26 -32.88 -0.88
C PHE A 422 -9.55 -31.38 -0.69
N ASP A 423 -10.73 -31.05 -0.17
CA ASP A 423 -11.14 -29.69 0.15
C ASP A 423 -10.65 -29.33 1.57
N PHE A 424 -9.63 -28.48 1.68
CA PHE A 424 -9.09 -27.97 2.94
C PHE A 424 -9.80 -26.67 3.34
N GLN A 425 -10.29 -26.59 4.58
CA GLN A 425 -10.96 -25.39 5.10
C GLN A 425 -9.95 -24.46 5.76
N TYR A 426 -9.93 -23.19 5.36
CA TYR A 426 -9.06 -22.17 5.93
C TYR A 426 -9.74 -20.80 5.92
N TYR A 427 -9.94 -20.25 7.12
CA TYR A 427 -10.67 -19.00 7.36
C TYR A 427 -12.06 -18.95 6.70
N GLY A 428 -12.79 -20.07 6.78
CA GLY A 428 -14.14 -20.20 6.23
C GLY A 428 -14.21 -20.37 4.70
N GLU A 429 -13.06 -20.38 4.02
CA GLU A 429 -12.96 -20.66 2.59
C GLU A 429 -12.39 -22.07 2.34
N SER A 430 -12.79 -22.66 1.21
CA SER A 430 -12.40 -24.02 0.82
C SER A 430 -11.35 -23.98 -0.28
N TYR A 431 -10.20 -24.62 -0.05
CA TYR A 431 -9.09 -24.69 -0.98
C TYR A 431 -8.80 -26.14 -1.40
N ASN A 432 -8.50 -26.35 -2.68
CA ASN A 432 -8.16 -27.67 -3.23
C ASN A 432 -6.84 -27.69 -4.02
N ALA A 433 -6.12 -26.57 -4.01
CA ALA A 433 -4.84 -26.38 -4.64
C ALA A 433 -3.92 -25.57 -3.72
N LEU A 434 -2.62 -25.83 -3.82
CA LEU A 434 -1.58 -25.20 -3.02
C LEU A 434 -0.42 -24.81 -3.94
N THR A 435 0.03 -23.56 -3.85
CA THR A 435 1.28 -23.13 -4.46
C THR A 435 2.43 -23.35 -3.48
N VAL A 436 3.55 -23.89 -3.94
CA VAL A 436 4.73 -24.20 -3.11
C VAL A 436 5.94 -23.46 -3.67
N GLY A 437 6.61 -22.69 -2.83
CA GLY A 437 7.83 -21.95 -3.15
C GLY A 437 9.09 -22.69 -2.72
N SER A 438 10.20 -22.41 -3.42
CA SER A 438 11.53 -22.91 -3.06
C SER A 438 11.93 -22.48 -1.65
N ASN A 439 11.60 -21.25 -1.30
CA ASN A 439 12.08 -20.52 -0.12
C ASN A 439 11.24 -20.83 1.13
N GLY A 440 10.85 -22.09 1.31
CA GLY A 440 10.24 -22.56 2.57
C GLY A 440 8.85 -22.02 2.86
N TRP A 441 8.06 -21.70 1.82
CA TRP A 441 6.69 -21.20 1.95
C TRP A 441 5.71 -21.92 1.01
N ALA A 442 4.43 -21.88 1.36
CA ALA A 442 3.32 -22.29 0.51
C ALA A 442 2.17 -21.28 0.62
N SER A 443 1.21 -21.33 -0.30
CA SER A 443 0.10 -20.37 -0.31
C SER A 443 -1.15 -20.95 -0.95
N PHE A 444 -2.30 -20.67 -0.34
CA PHE A 444 -3.62 -20.96 -0.90
C PHE A 444 -4.06 -19.93 -1.96
N LEU A 445 -3.49 -18.72 -1.91
CA LEU A 445 -3.81 -17.60 -2.78
C LEU A 445 -2.50 -16.89 -3.16
N PRO A 446 -1.71 -17.44 -4.09
CA PRO A 446 -0.32 -17.00 -4.31
C PRO A 446 -0.20 -15.59 -4.89
N CYS A 447 -1.31 -15.03 -5.37
CA CYS A 447 -1.46 -13.65 -5.80
C CYS A 447 -2.96 -13.29 -5.86
N LEU A 448 -3.31 -12.04 -6.17
CA LEU A 448 -4.71 -11.64 -6.40
C LEU A 448 -5.00 -11.60 -7.91
N ASP A 449 -6.12 -12.19 -8.35
CA ASP A 449 -6.63 -12.08 -9.73
C ASP A 449 -7.80 -11.09 -9.79
N GLY A 450 -7.56 -9.85 -9.36
CA GLY A 450 -8.62 -8.84 -9.22
C GLY A 450 -9.31 -8.49 -10.53
N ASN A 451 -8.61 -8.61 -11.67
CA ASN A 451 -9.16 -8.36 -13.00
C ASN A 451 -9.83 -9.60 -13.63
N ASN A 452 -9.75 -10.77 -12.97
CA ASN A 452 -10.32 -12.05 -13.38
C ASN A 452 -9.87 -12.49 -14.79
N ASP A 453 -8.62 -12.22 -15.17
CA ASP A 453 -8.05 -12.65 -16.45
C ASP A 453 -7.34 -14.00 -16.38
N GLY A 454 -7.13 -14.53 -15.17
CA GLY A 454 -6.44 -15.79 -14.90
C GLY A 454 -4.90 -15.68 -14.90
N ASP A 455 -4.32 -14.50 -15.16
CA ASP A 455 -2.89 -14.21 -15.10
C ASP A 455 -2.46 -13.86 -13.68
N CYS A 456 -2.61 -14.82 -12.77
CA CYS A 456 -2.10 -14.64 -11.41
C CYS A 456 -0.56 -14.79 -11.38
N ARG A 457 0.14 -13.68 -11.09
CA ARG A 457 1.61 -13.59 -11.08
C ARG A 457 2.15 -13.79 -9.69
N VAL A 458 2.59 -15.02 -9.43
CA VAL A 458 3.23 -15.36 -8.16
C VAL A 458 4.56 -14.63 -8.05
N ILE A 459 4.71 -13.85 -6.98
CA ILE A 459 5.94 -13.12 -6.69
C ILE A 459 6.67 -13.83 -5.55
N ASN A 460 7.85 -14.37 -5.87
CA ASN A 460 8.73 -14.98 -4.89
C ASN A 460 9.48 -13.85 -4.16
N HIS A 461 8.86 -13.19 -3.18
CA HIS A 461 9.57 -12.18 -2.41
C HIS A 461 10.65 -12.85 -1.54
N PHE A 462 11.88 -12.31 -1.59
CA PHE A 462 13.08 -12.84 -0.90
C PHE A 462 13.43 -12.08 0.38
N PHE A 463 12.46 -11.33 0.91
CA PHE A 463 12.64 -10.64 2.18
C PHE A 463 11.59 -11.17 3.13
N ASN A 464 12.06 -11.62 4.30
CA ASN A 464 11.27 -12.15 5.41
C ASN A 464 10.53 -11.00 6.11
N ASN A 465 9.68 -10.30 5.35
CA ASN A 465 8.81 -9.30 5.91
C ASN A 465 7.92 -9.96 6.97
N SER A 466 7.61 -9.20 8.02
CA SER A 466 6.86 -9.74 9.14
C SER A 466 5.52 -10.32 8.68
N ILE A 467 5.08 -11.43 9.29
CA ILE A 467 3.79 -12.05 8.94
C ILE A 467 2.66 -11.02 9.01
N GLY A 468 1.87 -10.96 7.93
CA GLY A 468 0.80 -9.98 7.75
C GLY A 468 1.26 -8.65 7.14
N PHE A 469 2.54 -8.52 6.76
CA PHE A 469 2.97 -7.43 5.89
C PHE A 469 2.32 -7.58 4.51
N PRO A 470 1.87 -6.48 3.87
CA PRO A 470 0.98 -6.57 2.70
C PRO A 470 1.68 -7.04 1.42
N ILE A 471 3.01 -6.91 1.32
CA ILE A 471 3.76 -7.35 0.15
C ILE A 471 4.09 -8.85 0.29
N GLY A 472 3.50 -9.68 -0.56
CA GLY A 472 3.75 -11.12 -0.59
C GLY A 472 2.54 -11.93 -1.08
N PRO A 473 2.62 -13.26 -1.05
CA PRO A 473 1.50 -14.13 -1.34
C PRO A 473 0.43 -14.07 -0.22
N TYR A 474 -0.83 -14.31 -0.58
CA TYR A 474 -1.98 -14.32 0.34
C TYR A 474 -2.28 -15.73 0.82
N GLY A 475 -2.95 -15.87 1.97
CA GLY A 475 -3.11 -17.18 2.60
C GLY A 475 -1.78 -17.91 2.75
N LEU A 476 -0.73 -17.15 3.09
CA LEU A 476 0.65 -17.62 3.23
C LEU A 476 0.77 -18.63 4.37
N LEU A 477 1.47 -19.72 4.07
CA LEU A 477 1.94 -20.74 5.00
C LEU A 477 3.47 -20.68 4.98
N ALA A 478 4.06 -20.12 6.03
CA ALA A 478 5.49 -19.90 6.15
C ALA A 478 6.06 -20.82 7.24
N PRO A 479 6.33 -22.11 6.97
CA PRO A 479 7.00 -22.96 7.94
C PRO A 479 8.44 -22.51 8.21
N PHE A 480 9.12 -21.87 7.25
CA PHE A 480 10.49 -21.36 7.43
C PHE A 480 10.72 -19.99 6.76
N PHE A 481 10.12 -19.79 5.58
CA PHE A 481 10.17 -18.58 4.75
C PHE A 481 11.49 -17.78 4.85
N ASP A 482 12.51 -18.24 4.11
CA ASP A 482 13.84 -17.65 4.06
C ASP A 482 14.54 -17.97 2.73
N ASP A 483 15.66 -17.30 2.44
CA ASP A 483 16.43 -17.47 1.20
C ASP A 483 17.10 -18.86 1.15
N LEU A 484 16.46 -19.79 0.42
CA LEU A 484 16.96 -21.16 0.22
C LEU A 484 17.47 -21.30 -1.20
N ASP A 485 18.76 -21.60 -1.34
CA ASP A 485 19.47 -21.60 -2.63
C ASP A 485 20.03 -22.99 -2.98
N ASP A 486 20.13 -23.24 -4.29
CA ASP A 486 20.80 -24.38 -4.92
C ASP A 486 22.20 -24.05 -5.49
N ASN A 487 22.70 -22.84 -5.22
CA ASN A 487 23.95 -22.25 -5.69
C ASN A 487 24.09 -22.39 -7.21
N GLY A 488 23.09 -21.87 -7.93
CA GLY A 488 23.02 -21.92 -9.39
C GLY A 488 22.95 -23.35 -9.95
N GLY A 489 22.25 -24.23 -9.24
CA GLY A 489 22.04 -25.64 -9.58
C GLY A 489 23.23 -26.55 -9.28
N THR A 490 24.18 -26.11 -8.45
CA THR A 490 25.34 -26.93 -8.06
C THR A 490 25.09 -27.81 -6.83
N LEU A 491 24.04 -27.52 -6.07
CA LEU A 491 23.57 -28.29 -4.92
C LEU A 491 22.20 -28.94 -5.22
N PRO A 492 21.87 -30.08 -4.57
CA PRO A 492 20.51 -30.61 -4.63
C PRO A 492 19.51 -29.64 -3.96
N PHE A 493 18.32 -29.52 -4.57
CA PHE A 493 17.21 -28.74 -4.06
C PHE A 493 15.95 -29.62 -4.02
N ASP A 494 15.77 -30.32 -2.90
CA ASP A 494 14.78 -31.39 -2.80
C ASP A 494 13.55 -30.93 -2.02
N VAL A 495 12.46 -30.64 -2.74
CA VAL A 495 11.15 -30.33 -2.18
C VAL A 495 10.15 -31.41 -2.59
N TYR A 496 9.67 -32.18 -1.62
CA TYR A 496 8.76 -33.30 -1.83
C TYR A 496 7.33 -32.95 -1.47
N PHE A 497 6.39 -33.50 -2.23
CA PHE A 497 4.95 -33.35 -2.03
C PHE A 497 4.29 -34.72 -1.94
N TRP A 498 3.41 -34.91 -0.95
CA TRP A 498 2.61 -36.11 -0.79
C TRP A 498 1.21 -35.79 -0.25
N THR A 499 0.20 -36.50 -0.75
CA THR A 499 -1.18 -36.41 -0.24
C THR A 499 -1.83 -37.79 -0.26
N ASN A 500 -2.67 -38.08 0.74
CA ASN A 500 -3.51 -39.28 0.73
C ASN A 500 -4.82 -39.10 -0.07
N SER A 501 -5.09 -37.89 -0.57
CA SER A 501 -6.32 -37.50 -1.27
C SER A 501 -7.62 -37.73 -0.47
N ILE A 502 -7.52 -37.67 0.86
CA ILE A 502 -8.64 -37.82 1.79
C ILE A 502 -8.67 -36.62 2.74
N ASP A 503 -7.60 -36.42 3.49
CA ASP A 503 -7.53 -35.44 4.58
C ASP A 503 -6.10 -35.03 4.95
N THR A 504 -5.05 -35.63 4.39
CA THR A 504 -3.65 -35.31 4.73
C THR A 504 -2.85 -34.94 3.51
N LEU A 505 -2.16 -33.80 3.60
CA LEU A 505 -1.12 -33.35 2.68
C LEU A 505 0.14 -32.99 3.44
N ILE A 506 1.31 -33.30 2.86
CA ILE A 506 2.63 -33.02 3.41
C ILE A 506 3.51 -32.42 2.32
N VAL A 507 4.18 -31.31 2.64
CA VAL A 507 5.28 -30.73 1.86
C VAL A 507 6.54 -30.77 2.72
N GLN A 508 7.61 -31.37 2.22
CA GLN A 508 8.90 -31.51 2.91
C GLN A 508 9.98 -30.81 2.10
N TRP A 509 10.69 -29.87 2.72
CA TRP A 509 11.97 -29.37 2.24
C TRP A 509 13.05 -30.24 2.89
N ASP A 510 13.79 -31.01 2.08
CA ASP A 510 14.72 -32.03 2.54
C ASP A 510 16.16 -31.61 2.25
N ASN A 511 16.95 -31.35 3.31
CA ASN A 511 18.38 -31.08 3.21
C ASN A 511 18.74 -29.92 2.25
N VAL A 512 17.93 -28.86 2.26
CA VAL A 512 18.09 -27.65 1.43
C VAL A 512 19.09 -26.68 2.06
N SER A 513 19.85 -25.97 1.23
CA SER A 513 20.82 -24.96 1.68
C SER A 513 20.12 -23.63 1.91
N ASN A 514 20.66 -22.84 2.84
CA ASN A 514 20.31 -21.42 3.00
C ASN A 514 21.37 -20.56 2.28
N GLY A 515 20.91 -19.55 1.55
CA GLY A 515 21.72 -18.69 0.67
C GLY A 515 22.81 -17.89 1.40
N GLN A 516 22.66 -17.66 2.71
CA GLN A 516 23.64 -16.90 3.49
C GLN A 516 24.98 -17.63 3.67
N ASP A 517 25.00 -18.97 3.66
CA ASP A 517 26.22 -19.77 3.92
C ASP A 517 26.66 -20.62 2.72
N ASP A 518 25.85 -20.76 1.67
CA ASP A 518 26.10 -21.75 0.62
C ASP A 518 27.07 -21.30 -0.49
N GLU A 519 27.27 -19.98 -0.69
CA GLU A 519 28.21 -19.44 -1.68
C GLU A 519 29.68 -19.78 -1.36
N PHE A 520 30.03 -20.04 -0.09
CA PHE A 520 31.42 -20.26 0.35
C PHE A 520 31.63 -21.38 1.39
N CYS A 521 30.68 -22.29 1.60
CA CYS A 521 30.81 -23.30 2.65
C CYS A 521 31.21 -24.70 2.14
N PRO A 522 32.28 -25.31 2.69
CA PRO A 522 32.62 -26.71 2.42
C PRO A 522 31.71 -27.73 3.14
N ASN A 523 30.89 -27.29 4.12
CA ASN A 523 29.88 -28.08 4.85
C ASN A 523 28.65 -27.19 5.12
N CYS A 524 27.92 -26.80 4.07
CA CYS A 524 26.79 -25.87 4.20
C CYS A 524 25.81 -26.37 5.27
N VAL A 525 25.32 -25.45 6.09
CA VAL A 525 24.21 -25.72 7.01
C VAL A 525 22.98 -26.08 6.17
N LYS A 526 22.23 -27.08 6.62
CA LYS A 526 21.12 -27.67 5.87
C LYS A 526 19.86 -27.65 6.72
N GLU A 527 18.78 -27.24 6.06
CA GLU A 527 17.45 -27.13 6.66
C GLU A 527 16.62 -28.35 6.25
N THR A 528 15.85 -28.89 7.19
CA THR A 528 14.87 -29.96 6.93
C THR A 528 13.64 -29.77 7.79
N PHE A 529 12.54 -29.44 7.13
CA PHE A 529 11.26 -29.11 7.76
C PHE A 529 10.09 -29.51 6.85
N GLN A 530 8.89 -29.57 7.42
CA GLN A 530 7.68 -29.90 6.68
C GLN A 530 6.47 -29.08 7.10
N LEU A 531 5.61 -28.82 6.12
CA LEU A 531 4.25 -28.33 6.25
C LEU A 531 3.29 -29.50 6.14
N ILE A 532 2.36 -29.62 7.08
CA ILE A 532 1.27 -30.61 7.05
C ILE A 532 -0.06 -29.88 7.08
N LEU A 533 -0.95 -30.24 6.16
CA LEU A 533 -2.36 -29.89 6.19
C LEU A 533 -3.16 -31.12 6.62
N ASP A 534 -3.85 -31.02 7.75
CA ASP A 534 -4.75 -32.06 8.27
C ASP A 534 -6.19 -31.55 8.23
N GLY A 535 -6.95 -31.95 7.21
CA GLY A 535 -8.37 -31.66 7.07
C GLY A 535 -9.28 -32.55 7.93
N GLY A 536 -8.73 -33.55 8.62
CA GLY A 536 -9.44 -34.41 9.56
C GLY A 536 -9.47 -33.83 10.98
N ASP A 537 -8.45 -33.05 11.35
CA ASP A 537 -8.40 -32.26 12.57
C ASP A 537 -9.01 -30.87 12.33
N ILE A 538 -10.22 -30.66 12.84
CA ILE A 538 -11.04 -29.48 12.56
C ILE A 538 -11.24 -28.69 13.85
N SER A 539 -10.92 -27.40 13.80
CA SER A 539 -11.12 -26.45 14.89
C SER A 539 -12.61 -26.23 15.24
N GLU A 540 -12.89 -25.55 16.35
CA GLU A 540 -14.27 -25.13 16.66
C GLU A 540 -14.87 -24.18 15.59
N SER A 541 -14.03 -23.45 14.84
CA SER A 541 -14.45 -22.58 13.74
C SER A 541 -14.69 -23.34 12.43
N GLY A 542 -14.33 -24.62 12.34
CA GLY A 542 -14.52 -25.44 11.14
C GLY A 542 -13.32 -25.45 10.19
N ASP A 543 -12.17 -24.91 10.60
CA ASP A 543 -10.94 -24.84 9.81
C ASP A 543 -10.06 -26.06 10.06
N GLY A 544 -9.32 -26.51 9.03
CA GLY A 544 -8.37 -27.61 9.14
C GLY A 544 -7.09 -27.21 9.88
N ALA A 545 -6.43 -28.18 10.51
CA ALA A 545 -5.17 -27.94 11.21
C ALA A 545 -4.01 -27.75 10.22
N ILE A 546 -3.18 -26.75 10.50
CA ILE A 546 -1.91 -26.48 9.82
C ILE A 546 -0.80 -26.76 10.82
N ILE A 547 0.10 -27.68 10.50
CA ILE A 547 1.16 -28.13 11.41
C ILE A 547 2.50 -27.95 10.73
N PHE A 548 3.42 -27.25 11.40
CA PHE A 548 4.82 -27.15 10.99
C PHE A 548 5.66 -28.09 11.86
N GLN A 549 6.56 -28.84 11.23
CA GLN A 549 7.52 -29.67 11.96
C GLN A 549 8.95 -29.44 11.47
N TYR A 550 9.88 -29.42 12.42
CA TYR A 550 11.29 -29.11 12.20
C TYR A 550 12.15 -30.30 12.60
N LYS A 551 12.86 -30.91 11.65
CA LYS A 551 13.81 -32.01 11.92
C LYS A 551 15.20 -31.46 12.20
N GLU A 552 15.62 -30.50 11.39
CA GLU A 552 16.87 -29.78 11.55
C GLU A 552 16.63 -28.37 11.01
N ILE A 553 16.74 -27.37 11.88
CA ILE A 553 16.72 -25.97 11.46
C ILE A 553 17.82 -25.17 12.12
N HIS A 554 18.35 -24.17 11.41
CA HIS A 554 19.36 -23.26 11.91
C HIS A 554 19.02 -21.82 11.55
N ASP A 555 19.01 -20.96 12.56
CA ASP A 555 18.90 -19.50 12.43
C ASP A 555 20.31 -18.97 12.14
N ILE A 556 20.61 -18.71 10.86
CA ILE A 556 21.95 -18.36 10.38
C ILE A 556 22.05 -16.96 9.80
N ASP A 557 20.93 -16.31 9.55
CA ASP A 557 20.85 -14.98 9.00
C ASP A 557 20.90 -13.90 10.10
N ASP A 558 21.44 -12.72 9.77
CA ASP A 558 21.51 -11.58 10.69
C ASP A 558 20.23 -10.73 10.68
N HIS A 559 19.24 -11.14 9.87
CA HIS A 559 17.94 -10.50 9.68
C HIS A 559 16.76 -11.34 10.19
N GLY A 560 16.98 -12.60 10.55
CA GLY A 560 16.00 -13.55 11.10
C GLY A 560 15.12 -14.23 10.06
N CYS A 561 14.92 -15.55 10.21
CA CYS A 561 13.89 -16.32 9.50
C CYS A 561 12.48 -16.04 10.07
N THR A 562 11.43 -16.13 9.24
CA THR A 562 10.02 -15.97 9.67
C THR A 562 9.34 -17.28 10.04
#